data_AF-A0A7C5APW2-F1
#
_entry.id   AF-A0A7C5APW2-F1
#
_cell.length_a   1.000
_cell.length_b   1.000
_cell.length_c   1.000
_cell.angle_alpha   90.00
_cell.angle_beta   90.00
_cell.angle_gamma   90.00
#
_symmetry.space_group_name_H-M   'P 1'
#
loop_
_entity.id
_entity.type
_entity.pdbx_description
1 polymer ?
#
loop_
_entity_poly.entity_id
_entity_poly.type
_entity_poly.pdbx_seq_one_letter_code
_entity_poly.pdbx_strand_id
1 'polypeptide(L)'
;MFPVTHVYVIERLIPSAGPLHRLGGVFPDAVLTNGLPWARTHCSGAELHAFLEAQFPAGLPFAVGVISHGCLPQGLDYYTDERYNTGKRGYAFQQAEPYAARVARICHLPSDMGLWKAHNFVEMAVEWLIVQQHPGLGKRLRAAFLEPSLFSELGPYLGRFYECDGEALLRSLPAMLPFLALEEASPVVLAERYQRQVRMKHGVDAIELPEAAALIEEIASAIQPSCWAFLEDVLERIARMLRQEGWL
;
A
#
# COMPACT_ATOMS: atom_id res chain seq x y z
N MET A 1 -3.43 -3.53 4.51
CA MET A 1 -3.57 -2.67 3.31
C MET A 1 -3.71 -1.25 3.79
N PHE A 2 -2.97 -0.36 3.14
CA PHE A 2 -2.92 1.07 3.42
C PHE A 2 -2.76 1.92 2.13
N PRO A 3 -3.64 1.72 1.12
CA PRO A 3 -3.58 2.42 -0.17
C PRO A 3 -3.60 3.95 -0.05
N VAL A 4 -4.34 4.50 0.91
CA VAL A 4 -4.38 5.95 1.15
C VAL A 4 -3.07 6.42 1.74
N THR A 5 -2.42 5.61 2.57
CA THR A 5 -1.08 5.91 3.11
C THR A 5 -0.04 6.01 2.00
N HIS A 6 -0.06 5.14 0.99
CA HIS A 6 0.81 5.29 -0.17
C HIS A 6 0.55 6.59 -0.95
N VAL A 7 -0.73 6.95 -1.11
CA VAL A 7 -1.11 8.21 -1.76
C VAL A 7 -0.67 9.42 -0.93
N TYR A 8 -0.76 9.34 0.40
CA TYR A 8 -0.19 10.34 1.30
C TYR A 8 1.31 10.48 1.06
N VAL A 9 2.05 9.37 1.05
CA VAL A 9 3.51 9.37 0.86
C VAL A 9 3.88 10.03 -0.46
N ILE A 10 3.29 9.61 -1.58
CA ILE A 10 3.65 10.16 -2.88
C ILE A 10 3.28 11.64 -3.02
N GLU A 11 2.18 12.11 -2.43
CA GLU A 11 1.82 13.54 -2.43
C GLU A 11 2.73 14.41 -1.55
N ARG A 12 3.43 13.80 -0.59
CA ARG A 12 4.44 14.49 0.23
C ARG A 12 5.82 14.51 -0.44
N LEU A 13 6.11 13.50 -1.27
CA LEU A 13 7.36 13.39 -2.02
C LEU A 13 7.36 14.25 -3.28
N ILE A 14 6.24 14.29 -4.01
CA ILE A 14 6.13 14.93 -5.33
C ILE A 14 5.22 16.16 -5.24
N PRO A 15 5.77 17.38 -5.37
CA PRO A 15 4.95 18.56 -5.56
C PRO A 15 4.02 18.36 -6.77
N SER A 16 2.71 18.57 -6.57
CA SER A 16 1.70 18.40 -7.62
C SER A 16 1.60 16.97 -8.20
N ALA A 17 1.77 15.94 -7.36
CA ALA A 17 1.59 14.54 -7.76
C ALA A 17 0.30 14.33 -8.60
N GLY A 18 0.48 13.89 -9.85
CA GLY A 18 -0.61 13.56 -10.77
C GLY A 18 -1.21 12.16 -10.57
N PRO A 19 -2.26 11.79 -11.32
CA PRO A 19 -2.92 10.49 -11.21
C PRO A 19 -1.99 9.27 -11.38
N LEU A 20 -1.04 9.31 -12.32
CA LEU A 20 -0.10 8.21 -12.54
C LEU A 20 0.78 7.92 -11.32
N HIS A 21 1.21 8.94 -10.60
CA HIS A 21 1.96 8.77 -9.35
C HIS A 21 1.13 8.01 -8.30
N ARG A 22 -0.16 8.37 -8.16
CA ARG A 22 -1.08 7.72 -7.22
C ARG A 22 -1.37 6.28 -7.61
N LEU A 23 -1.61 6.03 -8.89
CA LEU A 23 -1.85 4.68 -9.41
C LEU A 23 -0.61 3.79 -9.23
N GLY A 24 0.57 4.31 -9.54
CA GLY A 24 1.83 3.62 -9.30
C GLY A 24 2.04 3.29 -7.82
N GLY A 25 1.71 4.22 -6.92
CA GLY A 25 1.82 4.04 -5.48
C GLY A 25 0.90 2.98 -4.87
N VAL A 26 -0.13 2.52 -5.58
CA VAL A 26 -1.03 1.44 -5.12
C VAL A 26 -1.00 0.21 -6.02
N PHE A 27 -0.28 0.29 -7.15
CA PHE A 27 -0.23 -0.75 -8.15
C PHE A 27 0.31 -2.08 -7.63
N PRO A 28 1.43 -2.12 -6.87
CA PRO A 28 2.03 -3.40 -6.50
C PRO A 28 1.10 -4.30 -5.70
N ASP A 29 0.29 -3.70 -4.82
CA ASP A 29 -0.78 -4.36 -4.06
C ASP A 29 -1.96 -4.78 -4.93
N ALA A 30 -2.39 -3.92 -5.86
CA ALA A 30 -3.56 -4.16 -6.70
C ALA A 30 -3.41 -5.41 -7.59
N VAL A 31 -2.20 -5.64 -8.12
CA VAL A 31 -1.96 -6.70 -9.11
C VAL A 31 -1.57 -8.06 -8.52
N LEU A 32 -1.46 -8.19 -7.20
CA LEU A 32 -1.23 -9.49 -6.55
C LEU A 32 -2.35 -10.50 -6.87
N THR A 33 -3.53 -10.02 -7.23
CA THR A 33 -4.67 -10.86 -7.65
C THR A 33 -4.51 -11.48 -9.04
N ASN A 34 -3.53 -11.04 -9.84
CA ASN A 34 -3.27 -11.53 -11.20
C ASN A 34 -2.23 -12.65 -11.26
N GLY A 35 -1.79 -13.17 -10.12
CA GLY A 35 -0.78 -14.24 -10.07
C GLY A 35 0.66 -13.75 -10.29
N LEU A 36 0.90 -12.44 -10.35
CA LEU A 36 2.26 -11.92 -10.29
C LEU A 36 2.87 -12.19 -8.91
N PRO A 37 4.11 -12.73 -8.84
CA PRO A 37 4.80 -12.88 -7.57
C PRO A 37 4.99 -11.53 -6.88
N TRP A 38 4.83 -11.49 -5.56
CA TRP A 38 5.02 -10.27 -4.76
C TRP A 38 6.35 -9.57 -5.05
N ALA A 39 7.44 -10.34 -5.15
CA ALA A 39 8.76 -9.79 -5.47
C ALA A 39 8.79 -9.08 -6.84
N ARG A 40 8.05 -9.56 -7.85
CA ARG A 40 8.01 -8.90 -9.17
C ARG A 40 7.31 -7.55 -9.11
N THR A 41 6.35 -7.36 -8.20
CA THR A 41 5.56 -6.13 -8.14
C THR A 41 6.15 -5.13 -7.15
N HIS A 42 6.76 -5.60 -6.05
CA HIS A 42 7.31 -4.77 -4.99
C HIS A 42 8.82 -4.54 -5.10
N CYS A 43 9.56 -5.33 -5.88
CA CYS A 43 11.03 -5.24 -5.94
C CYS A 43 11.59 -4.86 -7.33
N SER A 44 10.74 -4.45 -8.28
CA SER A 44 11.15 -4.12 -9.66
C SER A 44 10.97 -2.64 -10.00
N GLY A 45 10.87 -1.74 -9.02
CA GLY A 45 10.58 -0.32 -9.28
C GLY A 45 11.63 0.37 -10.15
N ALA A 46 12.92 0.16 -9.85
CA ALA A 46 14.02 0.74 -10.62
C ALA A 46 14.11 0.17 -12.05
N GLU A 47 13.89 -1.13 -12.21
CA GLU A 47 13.86 -1.80 -13.52
C GLU A 47 12.69 -1.29 -14.37
N LEU A 48 11.52 -1.14 -13.75
CA LEU A 48 10.34 -0.57 -14.41
C LEU A 48 10.59 0.88 -14.84
N HIS A 49 11.23 1.68 -13.98
CA HIS A 49 11.61 3.04 -14.33
C HIS A 49 12.52 3.09 -15.56
N ALA A 50 13.62 2.35 -15.56
CA ALA A 50 14.56 2.30 -16.68
C ALA A 50 13.90 1.81 -17.98
N PHE A 51 13.00 0.82 -17.88
CA PHE A 51 12.22 0.35 -19.02
C PHE A 51 11.29 1.43 -19.58
N LEU A 52 10.54 2.12 -18.72
CA LEU A 52 9.63 3.18 -19.14
C LEU A 52 10.39 4.40 -19.65
N GLU A 53 11.55 4.73 -19.09
CA GLU A 53 12.41 5.80 -19.62
C GLU A 53 12.79 5.52 -21.09
N ALA A 54 13.15 4.28 -21.41
CA ALA A 54 13.53 3.90 -22.76
C ALA A 54 12.35 3.75 -23.73
N GLN A 55 11.17 3.34 -23.24
CA GLN A 55 10.06 2.91 -24.09
C GLN A 55 8.86 3.87 -24.08
N PHE A 56 8.60 4.53 -22.96
CA PHE A 56 7.44 5.39 -22.73
C PHE A 56 7.68 6.40 -21.60
N PRO A 57 8.43 7.50 -21.85
CA PRO A 57 8.78 8.48 -20.81
C PRO A 57 7.59 9.11 -20.09
N ALA A 58 6.42 9.18 -20.74
CA ALA A 58 5.20 9.66 -20.09
C ALA A 58 4.72 8.76 -18.93
N GLY A 59 5.20 7.51 -18.87
CA GLY A 59 4.94 6.56 -17.79
C GLY A 59 5.85 6.71 -16.57
N LEU A 60 6.88 7.57 -16.61
CA LEU A 60 7.82 7.74 -15.49
C LEU A 60 7.13 8.12 -14.16
N PRO A 61 6.12 9.02 -14.12
CA PRO A 61 5.32 9.26 -12.92
C PRO A 61 4.77 7.99 -12.25
N PHE A 62 4.37 6.99 -13.05
CA PHE A 62 3.87 5.72 -12.54
C PHE A 62 4.99 4.90 -11.90
N ALA A 63 6.16 4.80 -12.55
CA ALA A 63 7.30 4.12 -11.98
C ALA A 63 7.77 4.75 -10.65
N VAL A 64 7.79 6.09 -10.56
CA VAL A 64 8.10 6.80 -9.29
C VAL A 64 7.08 6.43 -8.20
N GLY A 65 5.80 6.33 -8.55
CA GLY A 65 4.77 5.80 -7.65
C GLY A 65 5.11 4.39 -7.14
N VAL A 66 5.42 3.46 -8.05
CA VAL A 66 5.79 2.07 -7.71
C VAL A 66 7.03 2.03 -6.82
N ILE A 67 8.04 2.84 -7.13
CA ILE A 67 9.27 2.98 -6.34
C ILE A 67 8.97 3.46 -4.92
N SER A 68 8.10 4.46 -4.77
CA SER A 68 7.73 4.98 -3.44
C SER A 68 6.95 3.98 -2.59
N HIS A 69 6.32 2.98 -3.22
CA HIS A 69 5.60 1.91 -2.56
C HIS A 69 6.54 0.78 -2.12
N GLY A 70 7.33 0.24 -3.04
CA GLY A 70 7.96 -1.08 -2.92
C GLY A 70 9.12 -1.24 -1.93
N CYS A 71 9.77 -2.40 -2.02
CA CYS A 71 10.88 -2.82 -1.17
C CYS A 71 12.26 -2.68 -1.81
N LEU A 72 12.34 -2.78 -3.15
CA LEU A 72 13.56 -2.53 -3.91
C LEU A 72 13.23 -1.66 -5.15
N PRO A 73 13.68 -0.40 -5.17
CA PRO A 73 14.38 0.35 -4.12
C PRO A 73 13.52 0.54 -2.84
N GLN A 74 14.13 1.05 -1.76
CA GLN A 74 13.55 1.13 -0.42
C GLN A 74 12.43 2.19 -0.31
N GLY A 75 11.21 1.84 -0.74
CA GLY A 75 9.99 2.62 -0.58
C GLY A 75 9.31 2.40 0.78
N LEU A 76 8.03 2.77 0.89
CA LEU A 76 7.27 2.69 2.14
C LEU A 76 7.26 1.26 2.71
N ASP A 77 6.98 0.25 1.89
CA ASP A 77 6.86 -1.15 2.31
C ASP A 77 8.18 -1.70 2.85
N TYR A 78 9.32 -1.24 2.33
CA TYR A 78 10.60 -1.59 2.92
C TYR A 78 10.65 -1.20 4.40
N TYR A 79 10.21 0.02 4.73
CA TYR A 79 10.28 0.52 6.09
C TYR A 79 9.13 0.01 6.97
N THR A 80 7.97 -0.32 6.42
CA THR A 80 6.84 -0.84 7.20
C THR A 80 6.98 -2.33 7.46
N ASP A 81 7.55 -3.09 6.51
CA ASP A 81 7.50 -4.54 6.53
C ASP A 81 8.89 -5.16 6.78
N GLU A 82 9.89 -4.72 6.01
CA GLU A 82 11.20 -5.36 5.99
C GLU A 82 12.11 -4.87 7.12
N ARG A 83 12.38 -3.56 7.20
CA ARG A 83 13.33 -3.01 8.17
C ARG A 83 13.12 -1.53 8.47
N TYR A 84 13.00 -1.22 9.77
CA TYR A 84 13.00 0.15 10.28
C TYR A 84 13.92 0.32 11.48
N ASN A 85 14.78 1.34 11.45
CA ASN A 85 15.82 1.62 12.45
C ASN A 85 16.69 0.40 12.79
N THR A 86 16.99 0.19 14.07
CA THR A 86 17.78 -0.94 14.58
C THR A 86 16.95 -2.21 14.74
N GLY A 87 15.66 -2.18 14.39
CA GLY A 87 14.76 -3.32 14.46
C GLY A 87 15.13 -4.41 13.46
N LYS A 88 14.68 -5.64 13.77
CA LYS A 88 14.84 -6.82 12.90
C LYS A 88 13.77 -6.91 11.79
N ARG A 89 12.74 -6.06 11.87
CA ARG A 89 11.57 -6.00 10.98
C ARG A 89 11.20 -4.55 10.70
N GLY A 90 10.27 -4.31 9.79
CA GLY A 90 9.70 -2.98 9.56
C GLY A 90 8.81 -2.48 10.71
N TYR A 91 8.45 -1.21 10.67
CA TYR A 91 7.68 -0.53 11.71
C TYR A 91 6.36 -1.23 12.03
N ALA A 92 5.59 -1.65 11.02
CA ALA A 92 4.28 -2.26 11.23
C ALA A 92 4.40 -3.59 11.99
N PHE A 93 5.41 -4.40 11.66
CA PHE A 93 5.70 -5.63 12.40
C PHE A 93 6.15 -5.36 13.83
N GLN A 94 6.99 -4.35 14.06
CA GLN A 94 7.44 -3.99 15.41
C GLN A 94 6.26 -3.59 16.30
N GLN A 95 5.32 -2.79 15.78
CA GLN A 95 4.13 -2.38 16.52
C GLN A 95 3.09 -3.51 16.65
N ALA A 96 3.12 -4.51 15.76
CA ALA A 96 2.16 -5.61 15.72
C ALA A 96 2.41 -6.72 16.76
N GLU A 97 3.64 -6.84 17.27
CA GLU A 97 4.03 -7.95 18.17
C GLU A 97 3.07 -8.16 19.37
N PRO A 98 2.63 -7.13 20.11
CA PRO A 98 1.73 -7.29 21.26
C PRO A 98 0.34 -7.81 20.86
N TYR A 99 -0.06 -7.64 19.60
CA TYR A 99 -1.41 -7.90 19.11
C TYR A 99 -1.52 -9.22 18.32
N ALA A 100 -0.40 -9.86 17.96
CA ALA A 100 -0.34 -11.03 17.08
C ALA A 100 -1.31 -12.15 17.47
N ALA A 101 -1.30 -12.58 18.74
CA ALA A 101 -2.16 -13.65 19.23
C ALA A 101 -3.66 -13.25 19.21
N ARG A 102 -3.96 -11.99 19.54
CA ARG A 102 -5.33 -11.45 19.52
C ARG A 102 -5.86 -11.36 18.09
N VAL A 103 -5.04 -10.93 17.14
CA VAL A 103 -5.42 -10.85 15.73
C VAL A 103 -5.65 -12.22 15.12
N ALA A 104 -4.80 -13.21 15.40
CA ALA A 104 -5.02 -14.60 14.97
C ALA A 104 -6.39 -15.10 15.44
N ARG A 105 -6.73 -14.87 16.71
CA ARG A 105 -8.05 -15.22 17.27
C ARG A 105 -9.18 -14.48 16.57
N ILE A 106 -9.11 -13.15 16.47
CA ILE A 106 -10.15 -12.31 15.84
C ILE A 106 -10.42 -12.76 14.40
N CYS A 107 -9.38 -13.16 13.67
CA CYS A 107 -9.49 -13.57 12.28
C CYS A 107 -9.79 -15.06 12.08
N HIS A 108 -9.91 -15.84 13.16
CA HIS A 108 -10.00 -17.31 13.12
C HIS A 108 -8.88 -17.97 12.31
N LEU A 109 -7.66 -17.44 12.44
CA LEU A 109 -6.47 -17.93 11.73
C LEU A 109 -5.51 -18.69 12.66
N PRO A 110 -4.67 -19.58 12.10
CA PRO A 110 -3.55 -20.17 12.82
C PRO A 110 -2.64 -19.13 13.51
N SER A 111 -2.06 -19.51 14.64
CA SER A 111 -1.26 -18.60 15.48
C SER A 111 0.02 -18.11 14.80
N ASP A 112 0.62 -18.92 13.94
CA ASP A 112 1.80 -18.57 13.14
C ASP A 112 1.51 -17.47 12.11
N MET A 113 0.25 -17.28 11.71
CA MET A 113 -0.19 -16.17 10.87
C MET A 113 -0.45 -14.88 11.67
N GLY A 114 -0.53 -14.96 12.99
CA GLY A 114 -0.97 -13.86 13.85
C GLY A 114 -0.16 -12.59 13.67
N LEU A 115 1.18 -12.70 13.61
CA LEU A 115 2.07 -11.55 13.44
C LEU A 115 1.90 -10.90 12.05
N TRP A 116 1.82 -11.71 10.99
CA TRP A 116 1.58 -11.22 9.64
C TRP A 116 0.22 -10.53 9.51
N LYS A 117 -0.79 -10.98 10.24
CA LYS A 117 -2.11 -10.36 10.21
C LYS A 117 -2.16 -9.11 11.08
N ALA A 118 -1.43 -9.10 12.19
CA ALA A 118 -1.34 -7.95 13.07
C ALA A 118 -0.63 -6.75 12.42
N HIS A 119 0.35 -6.94 11.53
CA HIS A 119 0.90 -5.78 10.80
C HIS A 119 -0.16 -5.10 9.93
N ASN A 120 -1.10 -5.84 9.33
CA ASN A 120 -2.17 -5.23 8.54
C ASN A 120 -3.12 -4.41 9.43
N PHE A 121 -3.29 -4.77 10.70
CA PHE A 121 -4.04 -3.96 11.65
C PHE A 121 -3.30 -2.66 11.98
N VAL A 122 -1.98 -2.70 12.11
CA VAL A 122 -1.16 -1.49 12.28
C VAL A 122 -1.25 -0.59 11.04
N GLU A 123 -1.16 -1.14 9.83
CA GLU A 123 -1.35 -0.40 8.58
C GLU A 123 -2.74 0.27 8.51
N MET A 124 -3.80 -0.45 8.87
CA MET A 124 -5.15 0.10 8.90
C MET A 124 -5.28 1.21 9.95
N ALA A 125 -4.61 1.08 11.10
CA ALA A 125 -4.57 2.13 12.12
C ALA A 125 -3.85 3.39 11.60
N VAL A 126 -2.70 3.23 10.92
CA VAL A 126 -1.99 4.35 10.26
C VAL A 126 -2.87 5.00 9.20
N GLU A 127 -3.51 4.21 8.34
CA GLU A 127 -4.42 4.71 7.30
C GLU A 127 -5.57 5.51 7.90
N TRP A 128 -6.17 5.02 8.99
CA TRP A 128 -7.23 5.74 9.67
C TRP A 128 -6.74 7.10 10.20
N LEU A 129 -5.58 7.14 10.87
CA LEU A 129 -4.97 8.38 11.36
C LEU A 129 -4.72 9.39 10.22
N ILE A 130 -4.23 8.92 9.07
CA ILE A 130 -3.99 9.76 7.90
C ILE A 130 -5.29 10.31 7.32
N VAL A 131 -6.33 9.48 7.17
CA VAL A 131 -7.61 9.93 6.63
C VAL A 131 -8.26 10.97 7.52
N GLN A 132 -8.12 10.86 8.85
CA GLN A 132 -8.61 11.88 9.79
C GLN A 132 -7.94 13.25 9.56
N GLN A 133 -6.64 13.29 9.30
CA GLN A 133 -5.91 14.54 9.04
C GLN A 133 -6.02 15.03 7.60
N HIS A 134 -6.27 14.11 6.66
CA HIS A 134 -6.24 14.37 5.22
C HIS A 134 -7.44 13.72 4.48
N PRO A 135 -8.69 14.13 4.80
CA PRO A 135 -9.91 13.46 4.33
C PRO A 135 -10.13 13.49 2.79
N GLY A 136 -9.33 14.26 2.06
CA GLY A 136 -9.41 14.34 0.59
C GLY A 136 -8.60 13.28 -0.17
N LEU A 137 -7.69 12.55 0.49
CA LEU A 137 -6.76 11.64 -0.20
C LEU A 137 -7.47 10.51 -0.93
N GLY A 138 -8.39 9.81 -0.26
CA GLY A 138 -9.07 8.68 -0.89
C GLY A 138 -9.98 9.09 -2.05
N LYS A 139 -10.57 10.31 -2.02
CA LYS A 139 -11.29 10.88 -3.18
C LYS A 139 -10.36 11.11 -4.37
N ARG A 140 -9.14 11.59 -4.13
CA ARG A 140 -8.13 11.77 -5.19
C ARG A 140 -7.65 10.44 -5.77
N LEU A 141 -7.48 9.43 -4.92
CA LEU A 141 -7.15 8.08 -5.38
C LEU A 141 -8.30 7.49 -6.22
N ARG A 142 -9.54 7.63 -5.76
CA ARG A 142 -10.73 7.21 -6.52
C ARG A 142 -10.80 7.90 -7.87
N ALA A 143 -10.56 9.21 -7.93
CA ALA A 143 -10.51 9.94 -9.18
C ALA A 143 -9.45 9.36 -10.14
N ALA A 144 -8.24 9.05 -9.63
CA ALA A 144 -7.19 8.45 -10.43
C ALA A 144 -7.59 7.08 -11.03
N PHE A 145 -8.35 6.26 -10.30
CA PHE A 145 -8.88 4.99 -10.82
C PHE A 145 -9.90 5.17 -11.96
N LEU A 146 -10.53 6.34 -12.05
CA LEU A 146 -11.61 6.62 -13.00
C LEU A 146 -11.14 7.36 -14.25
N GLU A 147 -9.83 7.59 -14.44
CA GLU A 147 -9.24 8.28 -15.59
C GLU A 147 -8.85 7.29 -16.72
N PRO A 148 -9.73 6.99 -17.70
CA PRO A 148 -9.60 5.82 -18.56
C PRO A 148 -8.42 5.92 -19.55
N SER A 149 -8.07 7.14 -19.96
CA SER A 149 -7.01 7.41 -20.94
C SER A 149 -5.62 6.99 -20.44
N LEU A 150 -5.38 7.08 -19.13
CA LEU A 150 -4.12 6.67 -18.52
C LEU A 150 -3.88 5.17 -18.63
N PHE A 151 -4.96 4.39 -18.62
CA PHE A 151 -4.90 2.94 -18.69
C PHE A 151 -4.61 2.45 -20.11
N SER A 152 -5.22 3.05 -21.13
CA SER A 152 -5.03 2.61 -22.52
C SER A 152 -3.59 2.74 -23.03
N GLU A 153 -2.86 3.77 -22.59
CA GLU A 153 -1.49 4.01 -23.05
C GLU A 153 -0.45 3.20 -22.28
N LEU A 154 -0.62 3.04 -20.97
CA LEU A 154 0.35 2.39 -20.09
C LEU A 154 0.32 0.84 -20.21
N GLY A 155 -0.85 0.28 -20.50
CA GLY A 155 -1.09 -1.18 -20.49
C GLY A 155 -0.11 -1.99 -21.35
N PRO A 156 0.09 -1.65 -22.64
CA PRO A 156 1.03 -2.39 -23.50
C PRO A 156 2.46 -2.40 -22.97
N TYR A 157 2.91 -1.34 -22.29
CA TYR A 157 4.26 -1.27 -21.72
C TYR A 157 4.37 -2.13 -20.46
N LEU A 158 3.37 -2.10 -19.57
CA LEU A 158 3.34 -2.99 -18.41
C LEU A 158 3.25 -4.46 -18.83
N GLY A 159 2.46 -4.79 -19.84
CA GLY A 159 2.36 -6.16 -20.36
C GLY A 159 3.69 -6.68 -20.91
N ARG A 160 4.45 -5.83 -21.62
CA ARG A 160 5.80 -6.18 -22.08
C ARG A 160 6.79 -6.32 -20.93
N PHE A 161 6.74 -5.44 -19.93
CA PHE A 161 7.65 -5.48 -18.79
C PHE A 161 7.41 -6.70 -17.89
N TYR A 162 6.16 -6.98 -17.56
CA TYR A 162 5.77 -8.08 -16.68
C TYR A 162 5.58 -9.41 -17.40
N GLU A 163 5.66 -9.42 -18.72
CA GLU A 163 5.46 -10.60 -19.59
C GLU A 163 4.08 -11.24 -19.40
N CYS A 164 3.04 -10.42 -19.32
CA CYS A 164 1.66 -10.86 -19.13
C CYS A 164 0.67 -9.95 -19.88
N ASP A 165 -0.63 -10.22 -19.74
CA ASP A 165 -1.67 -9.32 -20.25
C ASP A 165 -1.64 -8.00 -19.48
N GLY A 166 -1.10 -6.96 -20.10
CA GLY A 166 -1.01 -5.61 -19.53
C GLY A 166 -2.37 -4.97 -19.27
N GLU A 167 -3.40 -5.31 -20.05
CA GLU A 167 -4.74 -4.85 -19.76
C GLU A 167 -5.31 -5.55 -18.52
N ALA A 168 -4.99 -6.84 -18.31
CA ALA A 168 -5.38 -7.54 -17.10
C ALA A 168 -4.79 -6.87 -15.85
N LEU A 169 -3.51 -6.47 -15.88
CA LEU A 169 -2.87 -5.73 -14.78
C LEU A 169 -3.62 -4.43 -14.46
N LEU A 170 -3.98 -3.71 -15.50
CA LEU A 170 -4.69 -2.45 -15.36
C LEU A 170 -6.14 -2.61 -14.91
N ARG A 171 -6.80 -3.72 -15.26
CA ARG A 171 -8.13 -4.06 -14.73
C ARG A 171 -8.11 -4.39 -13.23
N SER A 172 -6.97 -4.80 -12.67
CA SER A 172 -6.85 -5.08 -11.23
C SER A 172 -6.93 -3.83 -10.36
N LEU A 173 -6.52 -2.68 -10.90
CA LEU A 173 -6.59 -1.39 -10.22
C LEU A 173 -8.04 -1.05 -9.81
N PRO A 174 -9.03 -0.91 -10.72
CA PRO A 174 -10.41 -0.68 -10.32
C PRO A 174 -11.04 -1.90 -9.60
N ALA A 175 -10.58 -3.13 -9.86
CA ALA A 175 -11.05 -4.32 -9.14
C ALA A 175 -10.67 -4.32 -7.65
N MET A 176 -9.67 -3.52 -7.25
CA MET A 176 -9.29 -3.34 -5.85
C MET A 176 -10.27 -2.44 -5.09
N LEU A 177 -11.00 -1.55 -5.75
CA LEU A 177 -11.91 -0.57 -5.10
C LEU A 177 -12.85 -1.16 -4.03
N PRO A 178 -13.48 -2.34 -4.22
CA PRO A 178 -14.33 -2.95 -3.20
C PRO A 178 -13.60 -3.35 -1.91
N PHE A 179 -12.28 -3.40 -1.91
CA PHE A 179 -11.44 -3.73 -0.76
C PHE A 179 -10.86 -2.48 -0.08
N LEU A 180 -11.11 -1.28 -0.61
CA LEU A 180 -10.56 -0.03 -0.08
C LEU A 180 -11.60 0.77 0.69
N ALA A 181 -11.14 1.51 1.71
CA ALA A 181 -11.94 2.45 2.47
C ALA A 181 -11.59 3.89 2.05
N LEU A 182 -12.03 4.33 0.86
CA LEU A 182 -11.56 5.59 0.27
C LEU A 182 -12.32 6.86 0.71
N GLU A 183 -13.60 6.77 1.06
CA GLU A 183 -14.42 7.98 1.32
C GLU A 183 -14.76 8.16 2.81
N GLU A 184 -14.95 7.07 3.54
CA GLU A 184 -15.34 7.06 4.95
C GLU A 184 -14.51 6.00 5.71
N ALA A 185 -13.19 6.21 5.77
CA ALA A 185 -12.34 5.31 6.55
C ALA A 185 -12.63 5.48 8.05
N SER A 186 -13.30 4.49 8.61
CA SER A 186 -13.46 4.29 10.05
C SER A 186 -12.93 2.91 10.43
N PRO A 187 -12.64 2.64 11.71
CA PRO A 187 -12.19 1.32 12.14
C PRO A 187 -13.17 0.21 11.75
N VAL A 188 -14.48 0.51 11.79
CA VAL A 188 -15.55 -0.41 11.35
C VAL A 188 -15.43 -0.71 9.86
N VAL A 189 -15.37 0.33 9.02
CA VAL A 189 -15.26 0.13 7.57
C VAL A 189 -13.97 -0.58 7.20
N LEU A 190 -12.85 -0.26 7.84
CA LEU A 190 -11.57 -0.93 7.64
C LEU A 190 -11.65 -2.42 8.00
N ALA A 191 -12.23 -2.76 9.16
CA ALA A 191 -12.46 -4.15 9.56
C ALA A 191 -13.34 -4.91 8.54
N GLU A 192 -14.42 -4.29 8.05
CA GLU A 192 -15.28 -4.89 7.03
C GLU A 192 -14.54 -5.15 5.70
N ARG A 193 -13.68 -4.24 5.27
CA ARG A 193 -12.84 -4.45 4.07
C ARG A 193 -11.81 -5.54 4.31
N TYR A 194 -11.21 -5.56 5.49
CA TYR A 194 -10.24 -6.58 5.86
C TYR A 194 -10.87 -7.97 5.89
N GLN A 195 -12.10 -8.13 6.40
CA GLN A 195 -12.83 -9.40 6.34
C GLN A 195 -12.92 -9.94 4.90
N ARG A 196 -13.19 -9.08 3.91
CA ARG A 196 -13.25 -9.51 2.50
C ARG A 196 -11.90 -10.05 2.03
N GLN A 197 -10.80 -9.42 2.46
CA GLN A 197 -9.45 -9.89 2.16
C GLN A 197 -9.15 -11.23 2.85
N VAL A 198 -9.53 -11.38 4.12
CA VAL A 198 -9.31 -12.62 4.87
C VAL A 198 -10.11 -13.77 4.25
N ARG A 199 -11.38 -13.54 3.91
CA ARG A 199 -12.23 -14.50 3.21
C ARG A 199 -11.63 -14.95 1.89
N MET A 200 -11.20 -13.99 1.07
CA MET A 200 -10.63 -14.28 -0.25
C MET A 200 -9.31 -15.06 -0.15
N LYS A 201 -8.41 -14.67 0.77
CA LYS A 201 -7.06 -15.23 0.85
C LYS A 201 -6.97 -16.53 1.67
N HIS A 202 -7.83 -16.69 2.68
CA HIS A 202 -7.72 -17.77 3.67
C HIS A 202 -8.97 -18.63 3.80
N GLY A 203 -10.04 -18.32 3.05
CA GLY A 203 -11.29 -19.09 3.09
C GLY A 203 -12.07 -18.97 4.40
N VAL A 204 -11.77 -17.97 5.23
CA VAL A 204 -12.51 -17.71 6.47
C VAL A 204 -13.78 -16.92 6.16
N ASP A 205 -14.94 -17.46 6.53
CA ASP A 205 -16.24 -16.85 6.19
C ASP A 205 -16.42 -15.46 6.83
N ALA A 206 -16.05 -15.30 8.10
CA ALA A 206 -16.17 -14.06 8.84
C ALA A 206 -15.09 -13.91 9.91
N ILE A 207 -14.75 -12.67 10.26
CA ILE A 207 -13.90 -12.36 11.42
C ILE A 207 -14.78 -11.77 12.54
N GLU A 208 -14.25 -11.63 13.75
CA GLU A 208 -14.91 -10.91 14.85
C GLU A 208 -14.92 -9.40 14.58
N LEU A 209 -15.82 -8.92 13.71
CA LEU A 209 -15.83 -7.53 13.20
C LEU A 209 -15.81 -6.46 14.31
N PRO A 210 -16.64 -6.53 15.37
CA PRO A 210 -16.59 -5.53 16.44
C PRO A 210 -15.25 -5.52 17.19
N GLU A 211 -14.68 -6.71 17.46
CA GLU A 211 -13.36 -6.80 18.09
C GLU A 211 -12.25 -6.29 17.17
N ALA A 212 -12.36 -6.54 15.86
CA ALA A 212 -11.40 -6.06 14.88
C ALA A 212 -11.40 -4.53 14.79
N ALA A 213 -12.58 -3.91 14.72
CA ALA A 213 -12.73 -2.46 14.68
C ALA A 213 -12.19 -1.82 15.98
N ALA A 214 -12.54 -2.36 17.15
CA ALA A 214 -12.03 -1.87 18.43
C ALA A 214 -10.50 -2.00 18.52
N LEU A 215 -9.92 -3.08 17.99
CA LEU A 215 -8.48 -3.27 17.99
C LEU A 215 -7.76 -2.30 17.05
N ILE A 216 -8.32 -1.97 15.88
CA ILE A 216 -7.77 -0.93 14.99
C ILE A 216 -7.70 0.41 15.73
N GLU A 217 -8.75 0.77 16.47
CA GLU A 217 -8.79 2.02 17.26
C GLU A 217 -7.80 2.02 18.42
N GLU A 218 -7.69 0.90 19.13
CA GLU A 218 -6.70 0.69 20.20
C GLU A 218 -5.28 0.85 19.67
N ILE A 219 -4.95 0.20 18.55
CA ILE A 219 -3.64 0.28 17.91
C ILE A 219 -3.37 1.72 17.46
N ALA A 220 -4.34 2.38 16.81
CA ALA A 220 -4.19 3.77 16.37
C ALA A 220 -3.85 4.70 17.54
N SER A 221 -4.55 4.55 18.67
CA SER A 221 -4.27 5.33 19.88
C SER A 221 -2.87 5.07 20.44
N ALA A 222 -2.42 3.80 20.44
CA ALA A 222 -1.10 3.41 20.93
C ALA A 222 0.03 3.91 20.03
N ILE A 223 -0.13 3.84 18.70
CA ILE A 223 0.93 4.21 17.76
C ILE A 223 0.96 5.70 17.43
N GLN A 224 -0.15 6.44 17.60
CA GLN A 224 -0.27 7.84 17.21
C GLN A 224 0.93 8.72 17.65
N PRO A 225 1.48 8.60 18.88
CA PRO A 225 2.63 9.40 19.28
C PRO A 225 3.90 9.16 18.44
N SER A 226 4.08 7.95 17.91
CA SER A 226 5.27 7.55 17.16
C SER A 226 5.06 7.46 15.65
N CYS A 227 3.81 7.30 15.20
CA CYS A 227 3.43 7.13 13.80
C CYS A 227 3.88 8.31 12.94
N TRP A 228 3.70 9.54 13.41
CA TRP A 228 4.08 10.73 12.65
C TRP A 228 5.60 10.86 12.51
N ALA A 229 6.34 10.59 13.58
CA ALA A 229 7.81 10.57 13.52
C ALA A 229 8.32 9.48 12.56
N PHE A 230 7.66 8.32 12.54
CA PHE A 230 7.95 7.27 11.55
C PHE A 230 7.73 7.76 10.11
N LEU A 231 6.56 8.33 9.83
CA LEU A 231 6.23 8.82 8.49
C LEU A 231 7.18 9.93 8.03
N GLU A 232 7.53 10.86 8.92
CA GLU A 232 8.48 11.95 8.61
C GLU A 232 9.88 11.42 8.27
N ASP A 233 10.42 10.51 9.09
CA ASP A 233 11.75 9.90 8.84
C ASP A 233 11.75 9.11 7.51
N VAL A 234 10.74 8.28 7.28
CA VAL A 234 10.62 7.48 6.05
C VAL A 234 10.48 8.38 4.82
N LEU A 235 9.66 9.43 4.88
CA LEU A 235 9.53 10.41 3.80
C LEU A 235 10.86 11.05 3.45
N GLU A 236 11.66 11.44 4.45
CA GLU A 236 12.98 12.02 4.20
C GLU A 236 13.92 11.02 3.51
N ARG A 237 13.92 9.77 3.97
CA ARG A 237 14.76 8.70 3.39
C ARG A 237 14.37 8.39 1.96
N ILE A 238 13.07 8.24 1.68
CA ILE A 238 12.58 7.99 0.32
C ILE A 238 12.93 9.20 -0.57
N ALA A 239 12.67 10.43 -0.13
CA ALA A 239 13.01 11.63 -0.90
C ALA A 239 14.51 11.74 -1.21
N ARG A 240 15.37 11.36 -0.25
CA ARG A 240 16.82 11.33 -0.45
C ARG A 240 17.22 10.30 -1.50
N MET A 241 16.68 9.08 -1.40
CA MET A 241 16.92 7.99 -2.35
C MET A 241 16.45 8.37 -3.75
N LEU A 242 15.22 8.89 -3.90
CA LEU A 242 14.71 9.33 -5.19
C LEU A 242 15.59 10.40 -5.86
N ARG A 243 16.10 11.38 -5.10
CA ARG A 243 17.01 12.43 -5.60
C ARG A 243 18.40 11.88 -5.97
N GLN A 244 18.94 10.94 -5.19
CA GLN A 244 20.24 10.35 -5.45
C GLN A 244 20.24 9.55 -6.76
N GLU A 245 19.14 8.87 -7.04
CA GLU A 245 18.96 8.06 -8.26
C GLU A 245 18.49 8.89 -9.47
N GLY A 246 18.20 10.19 -9.29
CA GLY A 246 17.75 11.07 -10.38
C GLY A 246 16.31 10.85 -10.83
N TRP A 247 15.45 10.30 -9.97
CA TRP A 247 14.03 10.10 -10.22
C TRP A 247 13.16 11.30 -9.79
N LEU A 248 13.79 12.35 -9.24
CA LEU A 248 13.21 13.67 -8.90
C LEU A 248 14.06 14.81 -9.43
#